data_AF-A0A2D4PLE0-F1
#
_entry.id   AF-A0A2D4PLE0-F1
#
_cell.length_a   1.000
_cell.length_b   1.000
_cell.length_c   1.000
_cell.angle_alpha   90.00
_cell.angle_beta   90.00
_cell.angle_gamma   90.00
#
_symmetry.space_group_name_H-M   'P 1'
#
loop_
_entity.id
_entity.type
_entity.pdbx_description
1 polymer ?
#
loop_
_entity_poly.entity_id
_entity_poly.type
_entity_poly.pdbx_seq_one_letter_code
_entity_poly.pdbx_strand_id
1 'polypeptide(L)'
;ERAHAEMAVALWNNMLEPVGYKQPYKHFTKEKLKLKCPTSEYPYLFTTRNSQMHNSVLETKSNGDSVPYWAVIIAATTGILAGCLIVWGLMTHKIKKHSKARDVADEEKTRV
;
A
#
# COMPACT_ATOMS: atom_id res chain seq x y z
N GLU A 1 7.35 -18.60 -31.56
CA GLU A 1 7.22 -17.36 -32.36
C GLU A 1 5.79 -17.01 -32.83
N ARG A 2 5.21 -17.67 -33.85
CA ARG A 2 3.99 -17.18 -34.55
C ARG A 2 2.74 -17.00 -33.65
N ALA A 3 2.49 -17.90 -32.71
CA ALA A 3 1.35 -17.79 -31.81
C ALA A 3 1.43 -16.58 -30.86
N HIS A 4 2.63 -16.18 -30.44
CA HIS A 4 2.81 -14.99 -29.60
C HIS A 4 2.50 -13.71 -30.37
N ALA A 5 2.93 -13.62 -31.63
CA ALA A 5 2.58 -12.51 -32.51
C ALA A 5 1.06 -12.45 -32.75
N GLU A 6 0.41 -13.59 -32.95
CA GLU A 6 -1.06 -13.72 -33.09
C GLU A 6 -1.81 -13.26 -31.84
N MET A 7 -1.34 -13.62 -30.65
CA MET A 7 -1.89 -13.09 -29.40
C MET A 7 -1.65 -11.59 -29.23
N ALA A 8 -0.45 -11.09 -29.53
CA ALA A 8 -0.14 -9.68 -29.40
C ALA A 8 -1.05 -8.81 -30.27
N VAL A 9 -1.33 -9.24 -31.51
CA VAL A 9 -2.26 -8.51 -32.40
C VAL A 9 -3.71 -8.67 -31.98
N ALA A 10 -4.12 -9.84 -31.49
CA ALA A 10 -5.45 -10.01 -30.93
C ALA A 10 -5.66 -9.06 -29.74
N LEU A 11 -4.68 -8.97 -28.83
CA LEU A 11 -4.69 -8.06 -27.70
C LEU A 11 -4.75 -6.60 -28.16
N TRP A 12 -3.89 -6.21 -29.10
CA TRP A 12 -3.89 -4.86 -29.67
C TRP A 12 -5.26 -4.47 -30.23
N ASN A 13 -5.85 -5.33 -31.06
CA ASN A 13 -7.17 -5.09 -31.63
C ASN A 13 -8.26 -5.00 -30.56
N ASN A 14 -8.13 -5.78 -29.47
CA ASN A 14 -9.07 -5.79 -28.35
C ASN A 14 -8.97 -4.51 -27.49
N MET A 15 -7.79 -3.89 -27.40
CA MET A 15 -7.63 -2.58 -26.75
C MET A 15 -8.30 -1.45 -27.52
N LEU A 16 -8.58 -1.65 -28.81
CA LEU A 16 -9.33 -0.71 -29.66
C LEU A 16 -10.86 -0.93 -29.61
N GLU A 17 -11.34 -1.94 -28.86
CA GLU A 17 -12.77 -2.16 -28.64
C GLU A 17 -13.22 -1.54 -27.30
N PRO A 18 -14.39 -0.90 -27.24
CA PRO A 18 -14.92 -0.35 -25.98
C PRO A 18 -15.02 -1.41 -24.88
N VAL A 19 -14.92 -0.97 -23.62
CA VAL A 19 -15.09 -1.87 -22.47
C VAL A 19 -16.51 -2.47 -22.51
N GLY A 20 -16.63 -3.79 -22.31
CA GLY A 20 -17.87 -4.56 -22.47
C GLY A 20 -17.98 -5.30 -23.81
N TYR A 21 -17.29 -4.84 -24.85
CA TYR A 21 -17.29 -5.48 -26.18
C TYR A 21 -16.01 -6.25 -26.51
N LYS A 22 -15.07 -6.26 -25.55
CA LYS A 22 -13.77 -6.90 -25.67
C LYS A 22 -13.90 -8.41 -25.88
N GLN A 23 -13.19 -8.95 -26.87
CA GLN A 23 -13.17 -10.39 -27.15
C GLN A 23 -12.37 -11.16 -26.08
N PRO A 24 -12.94 -12.18 -25.42
CA PRO A 24 -12.25 -12.92 -24.36
C PRO A 24 -11.38 -14.07 -24.88
N TYR A 25 -11.58 -14.49 -26.13
CA TYR A 25 -10.82 -15.57 -26.75
C TYR A 25 -10.39 -15.21 -28.17
N LYS A 26 -9.31 -15.82 -28.62
CA LYS A 26 -8.85 -15.76 -30.00
C LYS A 26 -8.71 -17.18 -30.55
N HIS A 27 -9.34 -17.44 -31.69
CA HIS A 27 -9.10 -18.66 -32.44
C HIS A 27 -7.86 -18.47 -33.34
N PHE A 28 -6.87 -19.36 -33.18
CA PHE A 28 -5.65 -19.36 -33.97
C PHE A 28 -5.90 -20.03 -35.33
N THR A 29 -6.60 -19.33 -36.22
CA THR A 29 -6.71 -19.77 -37.62
C THR A 29 -5.40 -19.49 -38.35
N LYS A 30 -5.12 -20.24 -39.41
CA LYS A 30 -3.94 -19.99 -40.27
C LYS A 30 -4.02 -18.66 -41.05
N GLU A 31 -5.04 -17.86 -40.80
CA GLU A 31 -5.29 -16.59 -41.46
C GLU A 31 -4.20 -15.56 -41.13
N LYS A 32 -4.02 -14.58 -42.03
CA LYS A 32 -3.00 -13.54 -41.84
C LYS A 32 -3.35 -12.65 -40.65
N LEU A 33 -2.33 -12.36 -39.86
CA LEU A 33 -2.34 -11.38 -38.78
C LEU A 33 -2.80 -10.00 -39.28
N LYS A 34 -4.03 -9.58 -38.95
CA LYS A 34 -4.56 -8.25 -39.30
C LYS A 34 -4.55 -7.34 -38.07
N LEU A 35 -3.60 -6.41 -38.03
CA LEU A 35 -3.53 -5.37 -37.01
C LEU A 35 -4.42 -4.19 -37.43
N LYS A 36 -5.33 -3.77 -36.54
CA LYS A 36 -6.19 -2.59 -36.71
C LYS A 36 -5.41 -1.34 -36.28
N CYS A 37 -5.59 -0.24 -37.01
CA CYS A 37 -5.08 1.06 -36.62
C CYS A 37 -6.18 1.87 -35.89
N PRO A 38 -5.82 2.77 -34.96
CA PRO A 38 -6.76 3.72 -34.39
C PRO A 38 -7.43 4.59 -35.46
N THR A 39 -8.68 4.98 -35.23
CA THR A 39 -9.41 5.91 -36.10
C THR A 39 -9.28 7.34 -35.57
N SER A 40 -9.59 8.33 -36.40
CA SER A 40 -9.60 9.75 -35.95
C SER A 40 -10.66 10.02 -34.87
N GLU A 41 -11.72 9.22 -34.80
CA GLU A 41 -12.78 9.35 -33.79
C GLU A 41 -12.31 8.82 -32.42
N TYR A 42 -11.53 7.74 -32.42
CA TYR A 42 -10.99 7.11 -31.20
C TYR A 42 -9.47 6.91 -31.31
N PRO A 43 -8.66 7.98 -31.17
CA PRO A 43 -7.19 7.92 -31.30
C PRO A 43 -6.49 7.35 -30.05
N TYR A 44 -7.20 6.62 -29.20
CA TYR A 44 -6.73 6.13 -27.89
C TYR A 44 -7.21 4.69 -27.63
N LEU A 45 -6.57 4.02 -26.66
CA LEU A 45 -6.95 2.67 -26.23
C LEU A 45 -8.08 2.73 -25.19
N PHE A 46 -9.08 1.87 -25.32
CA PHE A 46 -10.18 1.78 -24.35
C PHE A 46 -9.77 1.03 -23.10
N THR A 47 -9.80 1.72 -21.97
CA THR A 47 -9.53 1.22 -20.63
C THR A 47 -10.76 1.44 -19.75
N THR A 48 -10.83 0.78 -18.61
CA THR A 48 -11.93 0.99 -17.63
C THR A 48 -12.07 2.45 -17.22
N ARG A 49 -10.98 3.23 -17.20
CA ARG A 49 -10.98 4.62 -16.75
C ARG A 49 -11.52 5.61 -17.79
N ASN A 50 -11.31 5.36 -19.09
CA ASN A 50 -11.68 6.30 -20.15
C ASN A 50 -12.98 5.93 -20.88
N SER A 51 -13.50 4.72 -20.68
CA SER A 51 -14.66 4.21 -21.41
C SER A 51 -15.99 4.52 -20.74
N GLN A 52 -16.02 5.38 -19.71
CA GLN A 52 -17.23 5.70 -18.94
C GLN A 52 -18.06 4.44 -18.60
N MET A 53 -17.39 3.30 -18.38
CA MET A 53 -18.00 2.03 -17.94
C MET A 53 -18.35 2.19 -16.47
N HIS A 54 -19.36 3.03 -16.25
CA HIS A 54 -20.10 3.28 -15.04
C HIS A 54 -19.25 3.34 -13.76
N ASN A 55 -19.17 4.56 -13.22
CA ASN A 55 -19.00 4.83 -11.79
C ASN A 55 -20.05 4.10 -10.88
N SER A 56 -20.79 3.07 -11.34
CA SER A 56 -21.71 2.29 -10.49
C SER A 56 -21.08 1.09 -9.81
N VAL A 57 -19.98 0.54 -10.32
CA VAL A 57 -19.37 -0.64 -9.68
C VAL A 57 -18.39 -0.23 -8.58
N LEU A 58 -17.98 1.04 -8.54
CA LEU A 58 -16.99 1.55 -7.58
C LEU A 58 -17.52 2.71 -6.71
N GLU A 59 -18.83 2.85 -6.59
CA GLU A 59 -19.47 3.61 -5.49
C GLU A 59 -19.92 2.63 -4.38
N THR A 60 -19.15 1.58 -4.08
CA THR A 60 -19.51 0.64 -2.98
C THR A 60 -18.34 0.11 -2.15
N LYS A 61 -17.08 0.56 -2.33
CA LYS A 61 -16.03 0.25 -1.33
C LYS A 61 -14.88 1.25 -1.28
N SER A 62 -15.21 2.54 -1.21
CA SER A 62 -14.28 3.56 -0.70
C SER A 62 -14.86 4.24 0.55
N ASN A 63 -15.53 3.48 1.40
CA ASN A 63 -15.67 3.90 2.80
C ASN A 63 -14.35 3.56 3.52
N GLY A 64 -13.34 4.41 3.31
CA GLY A 64 -12.64 5.07 4.41
C GLY A 64 -11.86 4.27 5.45
N ASP A 65 -11.31 3.08 5.16
CA ASP A 65 -10.37 2.41 6.09
C ASP A 65 -8.91 2.89 5.94
N SER A 66 -8.66 3.88 5.09
CA SER A 66 -7.32 4.45 4.90
C SER A 66 -6.96 5.31 6.11
N VAL A 67 -6.36 4.69 7.13
CA VAL A 67 -5.77 5.39 8.27
C VAL A 67 -4.80 6.44 7.73
N PRO A 68 -5.05 7.74 7.97
CA PRO A 68 -4.26 8.77 7.34
C PRO A 68 -2.87 8.78 7.98
N TYR A 69 -1.83 9.00 7.18
CA TYR A 69 -0.43 8.91 7.63
C TYR A 69 -0.11 9.76 8.87
N TRP A 70 -0.77 10.92 9.03
CA TRP A 70 -0.65 11.75 10.22
C TRP A 70 -1.08 11.04 11.51
N ALA A 71 -2.07 10.14 11.45
CA ALA A 71 -2.50 9.32 12.60
C ALA A 71 -1.41 8.32 13.03
N VAL A 72 -0.67 7.75 12.07
CA VAL A 72 0.48 6.86 12.35
C VAL A 72 1.61 7.65 13.02
N ILE A 73 1.88 8.87 12.58
CA ILE A 73 2.89 9.75 13.21
C ILE A 73 2.51 10.08 14.66
N ILE A 74 1.24 10.42 14.91
CA ILE A 74 0.77 10.71 16.28
C ILE A 74 0.88 9.47 17.17
N ALA A 75 0.50 8.29 16.66
CA ALA A 75 0.61 7.04 17.42
C ALA A 75 2.08 6.71 17.77
N ALA A 76 3.01 6.88 16.82
CA ALA A 76 4.43 6.63 17.06
C ALA A 76 5.02 7.62 18.08
N THR A 77 4.72 8.91 17.95
CA THR A 77 5.26 9.96 18.83
C THR A 77 4.72 9.84 20.26
N THR A 78 3.43 9.57 20.43
CA THR A 78 2.82 9.35 21.75
C THR A 78 3.39 8.12 22.45
N GLY A 79 3.58 7.01 21.73
CA GLY A 79 4.20 5.80 22.26
C GLY A 79 5.65 6.01 22.72
N ILE A 80 6.45 6.74 21.93
CA ILE A 80 7.84 7.06 22.29
C ILE A 80 7.90 7.92 23.55
N LEU A 81 7.10 8.99 23.62
CA LEU A 81 7.06 9.88 24.79
C LEU A 81 6.65 9.13 26.06
N ALA A 82 5.59 8.32 26.00
CA ALA A 82 5.15 7.51 27.13
C ALA A 82 6.23 6.51 27.57
N GLY A 83 6.87 5.83 26.62
CA GLY A 83 7.98 4.92 26.89
C GLY A 83 9.16 5.61 27.57
N CYS A 84 9.57 6.78 27.08
CA CYS A 84 10.65 7.57 27.67
C CYS A 84 10.35 7.96 29.13
N LEU A 85 9.11 8.38 29.44
CA LEU A 85 8.71 8.75 30.80
C LEU A 85 8.72 7.54 31.76
N ILE A 86 8.28 6.37 31.30
CA ILE A 86 8.29 5.14 32.11
C ILE A 86 9.72 4.73 32.44
N VAL A 87 10.61 4.70 31.43
CA VAL A 87 12.03 4.35 31.64
C VAL A 87 12.69 5.35 32.59
N TRP A 88 12.44 6.65 32.41
CA TRP A 88 12.95 7.69 33.30
C TRP A 88 12.50 7.49 34.76
N GLY A 89 11.22 7.18 34.98
CA GLY A 89 10.68 6.88 36.31
C GLY A 89 11.35 5.68 36.97
N LEU A 90 11.56 4.59 36.23
CA LEU A 90 12.26 3.41 36.75
C LEU A 90 13.73 3.70 37.07
N MET A 91 14.42 4.47 36.22
CA MET A 91 15.82 4.83 36.41
C MET A 91 16.00 5.72 37.64
N THR A 92 15.16 6.75 37.80
CA THR A 92 15.20 7.63 38.98
C THR A 92 14.90 6.87 40.27
N HIS A 93 13.93 5.94 40.27
CA HIS A 93 13.67 5.06 41.41
C HIS A 93 14.85 4.13 41.72
N LYS A 94 15.51 3.55 40.70
CA LYS A 94 16.68 2.70 40.88
C LYS A 94 17.87 3.48 41.42
N ILE A 95 18.16 4.67 40.88
CA ILE A 95 19.22 5.56 41.37
C ILE A 95 18.97 5.95 42.83
N LYS A 96 17.75 6.38 43.16
CA LYS A 96 17.38 6.76 44.53
C LYS A 96 17.48 5.57 45.50
N LYS A 97 17.04 4.38 45.09
CA LYS A 97 17.15 3.15 45.89
C LYS A 97 18.62 2.78 46.13
N HIS A 98 19.45 2.87 45.09
CA HIS A 98 20.85 2.49 45.17
C HIS A 98 21.69 3.51 45.95
N SER A 99 21.35 4.80 45.89
CA SER A 99 21.94 5.84 46.76
C SER A 99 21.65 5.50 48.21
N LYS A 100 20.37 5.33 48.57
CA LYS A 100 19.96 5.03 49.95
C LYS A 100 20.60 3.75 50.50
N ALA A 101 20.76 2.71 49.67
CA ALA A 101 21.41 1.48 50.09
C ALA A 101 22.92 1.64 50.33
N ARG A 102 23.59 2.53 49.59
CA ARG A 102 25.01 2.87 49.83
C ARG A 102 25.18 3.66 51.13
N ASP A 103 24.33 4.66 51.33
CA ASP A 103 24.35 5.50 52.55
C ASP A 103 24.18 4.65 53.83
N VAL A 104 23.27 3.66 53.79
CA VAL A 104 23.04 2.73 54.91
C VAL A 104 24.24 1.78 55.15
N ALA A 105 24.88 1.31 54.07
CA ALA A 105 26.05 0.42 54.19
C ALA A 105 27.29 1.14 54.73
N ASP A 106 27.49 2.41 54.35
CA ASP A 106 28.58 3.23 54.89
C ASP A 106 28.32 3.62 56.36
N GLU A 107 27.05 3.86 56.74
CA GLU A 107 26.66 4.12 58.13
C GLU A 107 26.86 2.89 59.03
N GLU A 108 26.52 1.68 58.55
CA GLU A 108 26.75 0.43 59.28
C GLU A 108 28.26 0.14 59.48
N LYS A 109 29.09 0.42 58.46
CA LYS A 109 30.55 0.24 58.55
C LYS A 109 31.24 1.24 59.48
N THR A 110 30.65 2.41 59.72
CA THR A 110 31.20 3.43 60.62
C THR A 110 30.83 3.17 62.09
N ARG A 111 29.85 2.29 62.34
CA ARG A 111 29.34 1.97 63.68
C ARG A 111 29.97 0.72 64.32
N VAL A 112 30.82 -0.01 63.60
CA VAL A 112 31.62 -1.17 64.06
C VAL A 112 33.07 -0.74 64.26
#